data_AF-C7NXW5-F1
#
_entry.id   AF-C7NXW5-F1
#
_cell.length_a   1.000
_cell.length_b   1.000
_cell.length_c   1.000
_cell.angle_alpha   90.00
_cell.angle_beta   90.00
_cell.angle_gamma   90.00
#
_symmetry.space_group_name_H-M   'P 1'
#
loop_
_entity.id
_entity.type
_entity.pdbx_description
1 polymer ?
#
loop_
_entity_poly.entity_id
_entity_poly.type
_entity_poly.pdbx_seq_one_letter_code
_entity_poly.pdbx_strand_id
1 'polypeptide(L)'
;MERSTAVVGGTIGLLVVGALVVWSGVWLQFVDPGSYERTTVTVVDEGGTELGAVDARIADTWQQRLVGLSRTDSLAVDEGMLFVHDRQDQHGYVMRRMSFPLDIVFVAENGTITRIHHAPTPADGASESDLREYSGEGKYVLEVNRGWTNATGVSVGDRLLISGETSDDAVSDEAAGDQQATASTPECPAGPTGTPSPDNATVTALDDDCAPLGTVSVAIADNSSERITGLSDTESLAVDEGMLFVFPEIGEHAFVMREMSFPLDIVYVAANGTVTRIHHAPVPEGEYERRYPGEGKYVLEVNRGWTNETGVSVGDRLRLPNVTAAS
;
A
#
# COMPACT_ATOMS: atom_id res chain seq x y z
N MET A 1 23.52 -8.49 71.67
CA MET A 1 23.57 -9.49 70.57
C MET A 1 22.26 -10.25 70.67
N GLU A 2 21.34 -10.27 69.73
CA GLU A 2 21.36 -10.09 68.27
C GLU A 2 20.11 -9.34 67.77
N ARG A 3 20.24 -8.72 66.60
CA ARG A 3 19.18 -7.94 65.93
C ARG A 3 18.28 -8.85 65.12
N SER A 4 16.99 -8.53 65.17
CA SER A 4 15.94 -9.02 64.28
C SER A 4 16.14 -8.46 62.86
N THR A 5 16.04 -9.31 61.85
CA THR A 5 15.87 -8.89 60.44
C THR A 5 14.78 -9.74 59.82
N ALA A 6 13.65 -9.08 59.56
CA ALA A 6 12.55 -9.59 58.78
C ALA A 6 12.92 -9.62 57.30
N VAL A 7 12.62 -10.73 56.62
CA VAL A 7 12.69 -10.87 55.16
C VAL A 7 11.48 -10.13 54.56
N VAL A 8 11.73 -8.97 53.95
CA VAL A 8 10.82 -8.34 53.00
C VAL A 8 11.53 -8.36 51.65
N GLY A 9 11.19 -9.35 50.82
CA GLY A 9 11.82 -9.55 49.52
C GLY A 9 10.97 -10.51 48.68
N GLY A 10 9.79 -10.06 48.27
CA GLY A 10 8.84 -10.95 47.59
C GLY A 10 7.65 -10.24 46.95
N THR A 11 7.85 -9.08 46.32
CA THR A 11 6.78 -8.43 45.53
C THR A 11 7.28 -7.62 44.33
N ILE A 12 8.57 -7.25 44.26
CA ILE A 12 9.12 -6.45 43.15
C ILE A 12 9.48 -7.31 41.92
N GLY A 13 9.85 -8.58 42.11
CA GLY A 13 10.25 -9.46 40.99
C GLY A 13 9.11 -9.88 40.05
N LEU A 14 7.87 -9.99 40.56
CA LEU A 14 6.72 -10.46 39.78
C LEU A 14 6.17 -9.38 38.84
N LEU A 15 6.23 -8.11 39.25
CA LEU A 15 5.81 -6.97 38.42
C LEU A 15 6.81 -6.65 37.30
N VAL A 16 8.12 -6.77 37.55
CA VAL A 16 9.15 -6.56 36.53
C VAL A 16 9.15 -7.68 35.49
N VAL A 17 9.00 -8.95 35.92
CA VAL A 17 8.85 -10.08 34.98
C VAL A 17 7.53 -10.00 34.21
N GLY A 18 6.42 -9.64 34.86
CA GLY A 18 5.13 -9.44 34.18
C GLY A 18 5.18 -8.32 33.14
N ALA A 19 5.79 -7.18 33.45
CA ALA A 19 6.00 -6.09 32.51
C ALA A 19 6.91 -6.50 31.34
N LEU A 20 8.00 -7.23 31.61
CA LEU A 20 8.89 -7.77 30.56
C LEU A 20 8.20 -8.81 29.67
N VAL A 21 7.31 -9.65 30.23
CA VAL A 21 6.54 -10.64 29.45
C VAL A 21 5.50 -9.95 28.55
N VAL A 22 4.85 -8.88 29.02
CA VAL A 22 3.92 -8.07 28.22
C VAL A 22 4.66 -7.31 27.12
N TRP A 23 5.76 -6.63 27.46
CA TRP A 23 6.59 -5.87 26.51
C TRP A 23 7.27 -6.75 25.47
N SER A 24 7.73 -7.95 25.87
CA SER A 24 8.37 -8.87 24.93
C SER A 24 7.39 -9.52 23.98
N GLY A 25 6.07 -9.35 24.11
CA GLY A 25 5.08 -10.03 23.26
C GLY A 25 5.03 -11.55 23.44
N VAL A 26 5.83 -12.12 24.35
CA VAL A 26 5.88 -13.56 24.69
C VAL A 26 4.52 -14.04 25.22
N TRP A 27 3.70 -13.15 25.78
CA TRP A 27 2.33 -13.46 26.18
C TRP A 27 1.39 -13.77 25.00
N LEU A 28 1.66 -13.23 23.81
CA LEU A 28 0.84 -13.47 22.61
C LEU A 28 0.80 -14.96 22.26
N GLN A 29 1.83 -15.75 22.55
CA GLN A 29 1.85 -17.21 22.31
C GLN A 29 0.86 -17.98 23.19
N PHE A 30 0.33 -17.35 24.25
CA PHE A 30 -0.67 -17.94 25.15
C PHE A 30 -2.08 -17.39 24.90
N VAL A 31 -2.25 -16.46 23.97
CA VAL A 31 -3.57 -16.03 23.49
C VAL A 31 -4.10 -17.11 22.54
N ASP A 32 -5.19 -17.77 22.90
CA ASP A 32 -5.87 -18.68 21.97
C ASP A 32 -6.87 -17.86 21.14
N PRO A 33 -6.63 -17.64 19.82
CA PRO A 33 -7.57 -16.93 18.97
C PRO A 33 -8.83 -17.77 18.65
N GLY A 34 -8.87 -19.04 19.06
CA GLY A 34 -9.90 -19.98 18.65
C GLY A 34 -9.75 -20.39 17.18
N SER A 35 -10.79 -21.00 16.62
CA SER A 35 -10.86 -21.29 15.19
C SER A 35 -11.20 -20.02 14.39
N TYR A 36 -10.70 -19.95 13.17
CA TYR A 36 -11.07 -18.92 12.21
C TYR A 36 -12.21 -19.44 11.34
N GLU A 37 -13.24 -18.62 11.16
CA GLU A 37 -14.15 -18.79 10.02
C GLU A 37 -13.41 -18.45 8.72
N ARG A 38 -13.94 -18.90 7.59
CA ARG A 38 -13.35 -18.65 6.27
C ARG A 38 -14.39 -18.12 5.30
N THR A 39 -13.97 -17.22 4.41
CA THR A 39 -14.79 -16.68 3.34
C THR A 39 -13.97 -16.46 2.09
N THR A 40 -14.61 -16.52 0.93
CA THR A 40 -14.02 -16.08 -0.33
C THR A 40 -14.16 -14.56 -0.45
N VAL A 41 -13.03 -13.89 -0.60
CA VAL A 41 -12.94 -12.46 -0.91
C VAL A 41 -12.54 -12.32 -2.37
N THR A 42 -13.43 -11.74 -3.16
CA THR A 42 -13.19 -11.45 -4.58
C THR A 42 -12.96 -9.95 -4.75
N VAL A 43 -11.98 -9.56 -5.56
CA VAL A 43 -11.74 -8.15 -5.91
C VAL A 43 -12.16 -7.92 -7.36
N VAL A 44 -12.92 -6.86 -7.58
CA VAL A 44 -13.38 -6.42 -8.90
C VAL A 44 -12.93 -4.99 -9.19
N ASP A 45 -12.69 -4.68 -10.47
CA ASP A 45 -12.43 -3.32 -10.91
C ASP A 45 -13.67 -2.43 -10.85
N GLU A 46 -13.50 -1.13 -11.14
CA GLU A 46 -14.60 -0.14 -11.22
C GLU A 46 -15.71 -0.56 -12.22
N GLY A 47 -15.38 -1.38 -13.22
CA GLY A 47 -16.32 -1.92 -14.22
C GLY A 47 -17.00 -3.24 -13.80
N GLY A 48 -16.63 -3.80 -12.65
CA GLY A 48 -17.14 -5.08 -12.15
C GLY A 48 -16.42 -6.31 -12.71
N THR A 49 -15.31 -6.15 -13.43
CA THR A 49 -14.48 -7.27 -13.90
C THR A 49 -13.71 -7.85 -12.72
N GLU A 50 -13.76 -9.17 -12.56
CA GLU A 50 -12.97 -9.86 -11.53
C GLU A 50 -11.47 -9.73 -11.81
N LEU A 51 -10.73 -9.27 -10.80
CA LEU A 51 -9.26 -9.15 -10.82
C LEU A 51 -8.59 -10.33 -10.11
N GLY A 52 -9.20 -10.84 -9.05
CA GLY A 52 -8.71 -12.02 -8.34
C GLY A 52 -9.55 -12.36 -7.11
N ALA A 53 -9.32 -13.54 -6.55
CA ALA A 53 -10.00 -14.01 -5.34
C ALA A 53 -9.05 -14.74 -4.41
N VAL A 54 -9.34 -14.70 -3.10
CA VAL A 54 -8.63 -15.46 -2.06
C VAL A 54 -9.60 -16.10 -1.09
N ASP A 55 -9.24 -17.27 -0.57
CA ASP A 55 -9.87 -17.90 0.58
C ASP A 55 -9.26 -17.33 1.86
N ALA A 56 -10.01 -16.47 2.54
CA ALA A 56 -9.53 -15.68 3.66
C ALA A 56 -10.02 -16.21 5.01
N ARG A 57 -9.11 -16.31 5.98
CA ARG A 57 -9.47 -16.47 7.40
C ARG A 57 -10.08 -15.17 7.92
N ILE A 58 -11.20 -15.23 8.62
CA ILE A 58 -11.86 -14.06 9.21
C ILE A 58 -11.35 -13.82 10.63
N ALA A 59 -10.77 -12.64 10.86
CA ALA A 59 -10.36 -12.14 12.16
C ALA A 59 -11.31 -11.01 12.61
N ASP A 60 -12.43 -11.39 13.23
CA ASP A 60 -13.50 -10.46 13.67
C ASP A 60 -13.49 -10.23 15.19
N THR A 61 -12.77 -11.05 15.95
CA THR A 61 -12.53 -10.83 17.38
C THR A 61 -11.23 -10.07 17.64
N TRP A 62 -11.17 -9.35 18.77
CA TRP A 62 -9.94 -8.67 19.19
C TRP A 62 -8.74 -9.62 19.31
N GLN A 63 -8.94 -10.84 19.83
CA GLN A 63 -7.89 -11.85 19.97
C GLN A 63 -7.37 -12.33 18.61
N GLN A 64 -8.26 -12.63 17.67
CA GLN A 64 -7.88 -13.03 16.31
C GLN A 64 -7.14 -11.91 15.58
N ARG A 65 -7.63 -10.66 15.66
CA ARG A 65 -6.95 -9.51 15.05
C ARG A 65 -5.57 -9.26 15.66
N LEU A 66 -5.45 -9.42 16.98
CA LEU A 66 -4.17 -9.24 17.68
C LEU A 66 -3.13 -10.30 17.29
N VAL A 67 -3.56 -11.56 17.11
CA VAL A 67 -2.68 -12.65 16.67
C VAL A 67 -2.35 -12.50 15.18
N GLY A 68 -3.35 -12.19 14.35
CA GLY A 68 -3.21 -12.04 12.91
C GLY A 68 -2.49 -13.24 12.26
N LEU A 69 -1.57 -12.94 11.35
CA LEU A 69 -0.75 -13.93 10.68
C LEU A 69 0.57 -14.28 11.40
N SER A 70 0.86 -13.71 12.58
CA SER A 70 2.15 -13.88 13.28
C SER A 70 2.50 -15.31 13.72
N ARG A 71 1.54 -16.25 13.66
CA ARG A 71 1.73 -17.69 13.92
C ARG A 71 1.67 -18.55 12.66
N THR A 72 1.57 -17.92 11.50
CA THR A 72 1.52 -18.59 10.21
C THR A 72 2.94 -18.60 9.66
N ASP A 73 3.42 -19.75 9.16
CA ASP A 73 4.76 -19.83 8.57
C ASP A 73 4.78 -19.32 7.11
N SER A 74 3.69 -19.57 6.38
CA SER A 74 3.46 -19.11 5.01
C SER A 74 1.96 -19.10 4.67
N LEU A 75 1.56 -18.31 3.67
CA LEU A 75 0.23 -18.37 3.04
C LEU A 75 0.30 -19.08 1.69
N ALA A 76 -0.69 -19.91 1.35
CA ALA A 76 -0.84 -20.36 -0.03
C ALA A 76 -1.17 -19.16 -0.96
N VAL A 77 -0.96 -19.32 -2.26
CA VAL A 77 -1.08 -18.22 -3.25
C VAL A 77 -2.47 -17.58 -3.28
N ASP A 78 -3.48 -18.38 -2.99
CA ASP A 78 -4.90 -18.07 -2.98
C ASP A 78 -5.46 -17.93 -1.55
N GLU A 79 -4.61 -17.75 -0.54
CA GLU A 79 -5.02 -17.55 0.84
C GLU A 79 -4.79 -16.12 1.32
N GLY A 80 -5.64 -15.69 2.25
CA GLY A 80 -5.48 -14.41 2.96
C GLY A 80 -6.02 -14.44 4.38
N MET A 81 -6.00 -13.27 5.01
CA MET A 81 -6.70 -13.00 6.26
C MET A 81 -7.48 -11.70 6.14
N LEU A 82 -8.79 -11.77 6.40
CA LEU A 82 -9.69 -10.63 6.41
C LEU A 82 -9.93 -10.21 7.86
N PHE A 83 -9.48 -9.02 8.21
CA PHE A 83 -9.76 -8.38 9.49
C PHE A 83 -11.03 -7.57 9.35
N VAL A 84 -11.98 -7.79 10.27
CA VAL A 84 -13.24 -7.04 10.32
C VAL A 84 -13.22 -6.15 11.55
N HIS A 85 -13.40 -4.84 11.34
CA HIS A 85 -13.48 -3.85 12.42
C HIS A 85 -14.92 -3.39 12.63
N ASP A 86 -15.22 -2.94 13.86
CA ASP A 86 -16.57 -2.54 14.26
C ASP A 86 -17.07 -1.28 13.52
N ARG A 87 -16.15 -0.46 13.00
CA ARG A 87 -16.41 0.84 12.38
C ARG A 87 -15.29 1.17 11.41
N GLN A 88 -15.62 1.89 10.34
CA GLN A 88 -14.62 2.50 9.46
C GLN A 88 -13.85 3.57 10.24
N ASP A 89 -12.54 3.40 10.37
CA ASP A 89 -11.65 4.35 11.05
C ASP A 89 -10.23 4.22 10.49
N GLN A 90 -9.32 5.05 10.97
CA GLN A 90 -7.89 4.84 10.77
C GLN A 90 -7.40 3.63 11.57
N HIS A 91 -6.69 2.74 10.88
CA HIS A 91 -6.14 1.53 11.47
C HIS A 91 -4.66 1.39 11.14
N GLY A 92 -3.85 1.07 12.15
CA GLY A 92 -2.42 0.82 12.02
C GLY A 92 -2.11 -0.67 12.14
N TYR A 93 -1.33 -1.19 11.19
CA TYR A 93 -0.85 -2.57 11.15
C TYR A 93 0.67 -2.62 11.20
N VAL A 94 1.23 -3.66 11.81
CA VAL A 94 2.68 -3.87 11.91
C VAL A 94 3.01 -5.31 11.54
N MET A 95 4.16 -5.53 10.91
CA MET A 95 4.64 -6.86 10.51
C MET A 95 5.29 -7.63 11.68
N ARG A 96 4.76 -7.48 12.89
CA ARG A 96 5.35 -8.05 14.12
C ARG A 96 5.46 -9.56 14.04
N ARG A 97 6.68 -10.07 14.19
CA ARG A 97 6.99 -11.52 14.18
C ARG A 97 6.53 -12.22 12.90
N MET A 98 6.44 -11.49 11.79
CA MET A 98 6.14 -12.07 10.49
C MET A 98 7.39 -12.72 9.90
N SER A 99 7.24 -13.90 9.29
CA SER A 99 8.30 -14.63 8.59
C SER A 99 8.24 -14.46 7.06
N PHE A 100 7.20 -13.82 6.55
CA PHE A 100 6.98 -13.61 5.12
C PHE A 100 6.33 -12.23 4.89
N PRO A 101 6.52 -11.65 3.69
CA PRO A 101 5.99 -10.32 3.40
C PRO A 101 4.52 -10.36 2.97
N LEU A 102 3.81 -9.24 3.16
CA LEU A 102 2.37 -9.12 2.87
C LEU A 102 2.06 -7.90 2.00
N ASP A 103 0.99 -7.98 1.21
CA ASP A 103 0.23 -6.79 0.83
C ASP A 103 -0.84 -6.57 1.91
N ILE A 104 -0.97 -5.34 2.40
CA ILE A 104 -1.97 -4.93 3.39
C ILE A 104 -2.96 -3.99 2.70
N VAL A 105 -4.18 -4.47 2.48
CA VAL A 105 -5.22 -3.79 1.70
C VAL A 105 -6.29 -3.25 2.64
N PHE A 106 -6.37 -1.93 2.77
CA PHE A 106 -7.39 -1.23 3.55
C PHE A 106 -8.63 -0.97 2.69
N VAL A 107 -9.80 -1.22 3.27
CA VAL A 107 -11.06 -1.28 2.52
C VAL A 107 -12.18 -0.62 3.31
N ALA A 108 -12.86 0.33 2.68
CA ALA A 108 -14.01 1.03 3.24
C ALA A 108 -15.22 0.09 3.44
N GLU A 109 -16.22 0.57 4.19
CA GLU A 109 -17.45 -0.19 4.48
C GLU A 109 -18.23 -0.59 3.21
N ASN A 110 -18.18 0.24 2.17
CA ASN A 110 -18.81 -0.06 0.87
C ASN A 110 -17.99 -1.05 0.00
N GLY A 111 -16.87 -1.57 0.51
CA GLY A 111 -15.96 -2.46 -0.19
C GLY A 111 -14.88 -1.78 -1.03
N THR A 112 -14.86 -0.44 -1.16
CA THR A 112 -13.83 0.26 -1.93
C THR A 112 -12.46 0.16 -1.26
N ILE A 113 -11.43 -0.24 -2.00
CA ILE A 113 -10.04 -0.22 -1.55
C ILE A 113 -9.58 1.23 -1.43
N THR A 114 -9.18 1.62 -0.22
CA THR A 114 -8.77 2.98 0.13
C THR A 114 -7.26 3.13 0.13
N ARG A 115 -6.52 2.07 0.50
CA ARG A 115 -5.06 2.07 0.53
C ARG A 115 -4.51 0.66 0.39
N ILE A 116 -3.37 0.53 -0.27
CA ILE A 116 -2.60 -0.71 -0.37
C ILE A 116 -1.19 -0.39 0.09
N HIS A 117 -0.64 -1.21 0.99
CA HIS A 117 0.78 -1.16 1.38
C HIS A 117 1.47 -2.48 1.01
N HIS A 118 2.70 -2.39 0.51
CA HIS A 118 3.55 -3.56 0.24
C HIS A 118 4.57 -3.74 1.35
N ALA A 119 4.19 -4.51 2.37
CA ALA A 119 4.96 -4.65 3.60
C ALA A 119 6.04 -5.75 3.49
N PRO A 120 7.35 -5.39 3.47
CA PRO A 120 8.42 -6.39 3.50
C PRO A 120 8.48 -7.09 4.87
N THR A 121 9.12 -8.26 4.90
CA THR A 121 9.47 -8.92 6.16
C THR A 121 10.41 -8.01 6.96
N PRO A 122 10.16 -7.78 8.27
CA PRO A 122 11.09 -7.04 9.10
C PRO A 122 12.47 -7.69 9.12
N ALA A 123 13.49 -6.88 9.39
CA ALA A 123 14.85 -7.39 9.59
C ALA A 123 14.90 -8.39 10.76
N ASP A 124 15.77 -9.39 10.64
CA ASP A 124 15.97 -10.38 11.70
C ASP A 124 16.30 -9.71 13.04
N GLY A 125 15.50 -10.00 14.06
CA GLY A 125 15.67 -9.44 15.40
C GLY A 125 15.17 -8.01 15.59
N ALA A 126 14.39 -7.45 14.64
CA ALA A 126 13.73 -6.16 14.80
C ALA A 126 12.91 -6.11 16.11
N SER A 127 13.12 -5.04 16.88
CA SER A 127 12.35 -4.77 18.10
C SER A 127 11.01 -4.10 17.76
N GLU A 128 10.08 -4.04 18.73
CA GLU A 128 8.77 -3.40 18.51
C GLU A 128 8.90 -1.93 18.06
N SER A 129 9.94 -1.21 18.50
CA SER A 129 10.18 0.18 18.09
C SER A 129 10.77 0.32 16.69
N ASP A 130 11.29 -0.77 16.11
CA ASP A 130 11.85 -0.78 14.75
C ASP A 130 10.78 -1.13 13.70
N LEU A 131 9.59 -1.54 14.13
CA LEU A 131 8.51 -1.94 13.24
C LEU A 131 7.86 -0.71 12.61
N ARG A 132 7.83 -0.69 11.28
CA ARG A 132 7.02 0.26 10.51
C ARG A 132 5.54 -0.02 10.74
N GLU A 133 4.79 1.06 11.01
CA GLU A 133 3.34 1.05 11.04
C GLU A 133 2.79 1.38 9.65
N TYR A 134 1.91 0.52 9.15
CA TYR A 134 1.19 0.68 7.89
C TYR A 134 -0.22 1.12 8.23
N SER A 135 -0.55 2.38 7.94
CA SER A 135 -1.83 2.98 8.31
C SER A 135 -2.74 3.22 7.11
N GLY A 136 -4.03 2.98 7.27
CA GLY A 136 -5.05 3.28 6.27
C GLY A 136 -6.45 3.33 6.87
N GLU A 137 -7.35 4.06 6.21
CA GLU A 137 -8.75 4.14 6.60
C GLU A 137 -9.52 2.93 6.04
N GLY A 138 -10.27 2.22 6.87
CA GLY A 138 -11.11 1.13 6.39
C GLY A 138 -11.99 0.55 7.48
N LYS A 139 -13.02 -0.19 7.08
CA LYS A 139 -13.76 -1.11 7.96
C LYS A 139 -13.16 -2.51 7.91
N TYR A 140 -12.60 -2.87 6.76
CA TYR A 140 -11.96 -4.16 6.54
C TYR A 140 -10.48 -3.96 6.19
N VAL A 141 -9.66 -4.92 6.57
CA VAL A 141 -8.27 -5.02 6.10
C VAL A 141 -8.04 -6.43 5.59
N LEU A 142 -7.58 -6.56 4.35
CA LEU A 142 -7.23 -7.85 3.75
C LEU A 142 -5.71 -7.96 3.69
N GLU A 143 -5.15 -8.96 4.35
CA GLU A 143 -3.75 -9.36 4.25
C GLU A 143 -3.60 -10.55 3.29
N VAL A 144 -2.78 -10.38 2.26
CA VAL A 144 -2.45 -11.42 1.26
C VAL A 144 -0.94 -11.46 1.03
N ASN A 145 -0.44 -12.48 0.34
CA ASN A 145 0.98 -12.55 -0.04
C ASN A 145 1.43 -11.27 -0.76
N ARG A 146 2.62 -10.74 -0.39
CA ARG A 146 3.14 -9.54 -1.05
C ARG A 146 3.29 -9.72 -2.55
N GLY A 147 2.85 -8.72 -3.31
CA GLY A 147 2.82 -8.72 -4.77
C GLY A 147 1.61 -9.42 -5.37
N TRP A 148 0.66 -9.91 -4.56
CA TRP A 148 -0.62 -10.42 -5.05
C TRP A 148 -1.40 -9.33 -5.78
N THR A 149 -1.48 -8.13 -5.18
CA THR A 149 -2.18 -6.97 -5.79
C THR A 149 -1.56 -6.55 -7.10
N ASN A 150 -0.22 -6.58 -7.17
CA ASN A 150 0.51 -6.42 -8.41
C ASN A 150 0.07 -7.49 -9.42
N ALA A 151 0.20 -8.78 -9.08
CA ALA A 151 -0.07 -9.90 -9.98
C ALA A 151 -1.48 -9.89 -10.59
N THR A 152 -2.49 -9.47 -9.81
CA THR A 152 -3.90 -9.38 -10.22
C THR A 152 -4.27 -8.03 -10.86
N GLY A 153 -3.43 -7.00 -10.69
CA GLY A 153 -3.70 -5.64 -11.15
C GLY A 153 -4.66 -4.88 -10.25
N VAL A 154 -4.84 -5.33 -9.01
CA VAL A 154 -5.66 -4.67 -7.99
C VAL A 154 -5.03 -3.35 -7.56
N SER A 155 -5.84 -2.30 -7.52
CA SER A 155 -5.43 -0.92 -7.31
C SER A 155 -6.41 -0.19 -6.35
N VAL A 156 -5.99 0.95 -5.82
CA VAL A 156 -6.87 1.81 -5.02
C VAL A 156 -8.05 2.32 -5.86
N GLY A 157 -9.28 2.15 -5.34
CA GLY A 157 -10.54 2.41 -6.05
C GLY A 157 -11.33 1.14 -6.43
N ASP A 158 -10.64 0.00 -6.58
CA ASP A 158 -11.29 -1.30 -6.82
C ASP A 158 -12.15 -1.74 -5.63
N ARG A 159 -12.97 -2.78 -5.78
CA ARG A 159 -13.93 -3.20 -4.74
C ARG A 159 -13.75 -4.64 -4.31
N LEU A 160 -13.77 -4.88 -2.99
CA LEU A 160 -13.93 -6.20 -2.39
C LEU A 160 -15.40 -6.61 -2.36
N LEU A 161 -15.65 -7.85 -2.75
CA LEU A 161 -16.89 -8.59 -2.60
C LEU A 161 -16.65 -9.74 -1.63
N ILE A 162 -17.33 -9.72 -0.48
CA ILE A 162 -17.16 -10.71 0.59
C ILE A 162 -18.34 -11.69 0.53
N SER A 163 -18.06 -12.96 0.26
CA SER A 163 -19.10 -13.99 0.18
C SER A 163 -19.68 -14.27 1.58
N GLY A 164 -20.92 -13.83 1.82
CA GLY A 164 -21.61 -14.00 3.11
C GLY A 164 -22.35 -12.76 3.60
N GLU A 165 -22.00 -11.58 3.08
CA GLU A 165 -22.83 -10.37 3.18
C GLU A 165 -23.48 -10.15 1.80
N THR A 166 -24.59 -10.83 1.55
CA THR A 166 -25.42 -10.56 0.38
C THR A 166 -26.08 -9.21 0.59
N SER A 167 -25.47 -8.13 0.09
CA SER A 167 -26.22 -6.93 -0.25
C SER A 167 -26.98 -7.24 -1.54
N ASP A 168 -28.13 -7.89 -1.38
CA ASP A 168 -29.30 -7.60 -2.22
C ASP A 168 -29.68 -6.14 -1.95
N ASP A 169 -28.94 -5.21 -2.53
CA ASP A 169 -29.39 -3.83 -2.73
C ASP A 169 -28.70 -3.31 -3.99
N ALA A 170 -29.49 -3.37 -5.06
CA ALA A 170 -29.19 -2.77 -6.33
C ALA A 170 -29.00 -1.26 -6.18
N VAL A 171 -27.95 -0.77 -6.83
CA VAL A 171 -27.73 0.57 -7.39
C VAL A 171 -28.82 1.60 -7.05
N SER A 172 -28.43 2.60 -6.26
CA SER A 172 -28.90 3.96 -6.45
C SER A 172 -27.70 4.88 -6.48
N ASP A 173 -27.49 5.52 -7.65
CA ASP A 173 -26.59 6.65 -7.83
C ASP A 173 -26.91 7.73 -6.79
N GLU A 174 -26.01 7.91 -5.82
CA GLU A 174 -25.98 9.08 -4.96
C GLU A 174 -24.57 9.67 -5.09
N ALA A 175 -24.50 10.82 -5.76
CA ALA A 175 -23.30 11.64 -5.84
C ALA A 175 -22.86 12.00 -4.41
N ALA A 176 -21.73 11.43 -3.99
CA ALA A 176 -21.09 11.79 -2.73
C ALA A 176 -20.61 13.25 -2.83
N GLY A 177 -21.23 14.12 -2.04
CA GLY A 177 -20.76 15.47 -1.84
C GLY A 177 -19.38 15.46 -1.19
N ASP A 178 -18.47 16.21 -1.80
CA ASP A 178 -17.16 16.54 -1.27
C ASP A 178 -17.28 17.06 0.17
N GLN A 179 -16.78 16.27 1.12
CA GLN A 179 -16.26 16.83 2.37
C GLN A 179 -14.76 16.67 2.34
N GLN A 180 -14.14 17.74 1.84
CA GLN A 180 -12.71 17.99 1.89
C GLN A 180 -12.26 18.01 3.35
N ALA A 181 -11.84 16.86 3.86
CA ALA A 181 -11.07 16.78 5.09
C ALA A 181 -9.69 17.39 4.80
N THR A 182 -9.53 18.67 5.13
CA THR A 182 -8.23 19.34 5.14
C THR A 182 -7.42 18.83 6.34
N ALA A 183 -6.98 17.58 6.30
CA ALA A 183 -5.86 17.13 7.10
C ALA A 183 -4.60 17.64 6.40
N SER A 184 -3.94 18.64 6.99
CA SER A 184 -2.64 19.10 6.52
C SER A 184 -1.62 17.98 6.72
N THR A 185 -1.45 17.13 5.71
CA THR A 185 -0.35 16.16 5.66
C THR A 185 0.97 16.94 5.76
N PRO A 186 1.85 16.62 6.73
CA PRO A 186 3.09 17.36 6.94
C PRO A 186 3.90 17.40 5.63
N GLU A 187 4.29 18.60 5.23
CA GLU A 187 5.04 18.79 3.99
C GLU A 187 6.46 18.26 4.13
N CYS A 188 6.81 17.24 3.35
CA CYS A 188 8.20 16.81 3.28
C CYS A 188 9.07 17.97 2.80
N PRO A 189 10.17 18.27 3.51
CA PRO A 189 11.02 19.39 3.14
C PRO A 189 11.52 19.19 1.70
N ALA A 190 11.39 20.26 0.91
CA ALA A 190 11.99 20.32 -0.41
C ALA A 190 13.48 19.97 -0.27
N GLY A 191 13.94 19.03 -1.10
CA GLY A 191 15.35 18.63 -1.13
C GLY A 191 16.25 19.81 -1.53
N PRO A 192 17.58 19.65 -1.50
CA PRO A 192 18.49 20.69 -1.93
C PRO A 192 18.12 21.16 -3.35
N THR A 193 17.86 22.46 -3.50
CA THR A 193 17.51 23.15 -4.75
C THR A 193 18.74 23.32 -5.65
N GLY A 194 19.49 22.25 -5.91
CA GLY A 194 20.35 22.21 -7.08
C GLY A 194 19.45 22.03 -8.29
N THR A 195 19.65 22.80 -9.36
CA THR A 195 18.97 22.53 -10.65
C THR A 195 19.61 21.28 -11.25
N PRO A 196 18.96 20.09 -11.24
CA PRO A 196 19.45 18.99 -12.05
C PRO A 196 19.41 19.41 -13.52
N SER A 197 20.45 19.08 -14.28
CA SER A 197 20.40 19.16 -15.75
C SER A 197 19.26 18.25 -16.23
N PRO A 198 18.48 18.63 -17.27
CA PRO A 198 17.45 17.76 -17.85
C PRO A 198 17.98 16.35 -18.20
N ASP A 199 19.28 16.27 -18.51
CA ASP A 199 19.97 15.02 -18.89
C ASP A 199 20.18 14.02 -17.72
N ASN A 200 19.87 14.40 -16.47
CA ASN A 200 20.00 13.55 -15.27
C ASN A 200 18.84 13.80 -14.28
N ALA A 201 17.61 13.91 -14.80
CA ALA A 201 16.45 14.09 -13.95
C ALA A 201 16.20 12.84 -13.10
N THR A 202 15.90 13.02 -11.81
CA THR A 202 15.58 11.92 -10.89
C THR A 202 14.30 12.20 -10.14
N VAL A 203 13.59 11.13 -9.80
CA VAL A 203 12.44 11.14 -8.90
C VAL A 203 12.77 10.29 -7.69
N THR A 204 12.61 10.85 -6.50
CA THR A 204 12.78 10.11 -5.24
C THR A 204 11.44 9.99 -4.53
N ALA A 205 11.00 8.76 -4.27
CA ALA A 205 9.82 8.53 -3.43
C ALA A 205 10.17 8.60 -1.93
N LEU A 206 9.23 9.12 -1.16
CA LEU A 206 9.31 9.39 0.26
C LEU A 206 8.03 8.89 0.93
N ASP A 207 8.14 8.27 2.10
CA ASP A 207 6.96 7.91 2.89
C ASP A 207 6.37 9.08 3.68
N ASP A 208 5.34 8.79 4.47
CA ASP A 208 4.64 9.72 5.36
C ASP A 208 5.57 10.42 6.38
N ASP A 209 6.70 9.80 6.74
CA ASP A 209 7.75 10.34 7.62
C ASP A 209 8.88 11.05 6.84
N CYS A 210 8.72 11.18 5.53
CA CYS A 210 9.69 11.73 4.59
C CYS A 210 11.00 10.95 4.49
N ALA A 211 11.01 9.69 4.90
CA ALA A 211 12.13 8.78 4.69
C ALA A 211 12.12 8.30 3.23
N PRO A 212 13.30 8.21 2.58
CA PRO A 212 13.38 7.79 1.20
C PRO A 212 13.03 6.31 1.03
N LEU A 213 12.15 6.02 0.08
CA LEU A 213 11.71 4.67 -0.30
C LEU A 213 12.47 4.14 -1.51
N GLY A 214 12.73 4.99 -2.50
CA GLY A 214 13.44 4.62 -3.72
C GLY A 214 13.73 5.83 -4.60
N THR A 215 14.68 5.69 -5.54
CA THR A 215 15.00 6.73 -6.52
C THR A 215 15.14 6.11 -7.90
N VAL A 216 14.61 6.79 -8.91
CA VAL A 216 14.74 6.43 -10.32
C VAL A 216 15.25 7.61 -11.13
N SER A 217 16.06 7.32 -12.13
CA SER A 217 16.40 8.26 -13.20
C SER A 217 15.26 8.30 -14.20
N VAL A 218 14.85 9.50 -14.66
CA VAL A 218 13.67 9.64 -15.51
C VAL A 218 13.98 10.34 -16.81
N ALA A 219 13.48 9.79 -17.92
CA ALA A 219 13.21 10.56 -19.12
C ALA A 219 12.01 11.49 -18.86
N ILE A 220 12.00 12.68 -19.45
CA ILE A 220 10.91 13.65 -19.27
C ILE A 220 10.08 13.70 -20.55
N ALA A 221 8.76 13.56 -20.40
CA ALA A 221 7.77 13.76 -21.45
C ALA A 221 6.92 15.00 -21.11
N ASP A 222 7.33 16.18 -21.59
CA ASP A 222 6.74 17.46 -21.20
C ASP A 222 5.88 18.11 -22.30
N ASN A 223 5.96 17.62 -23.53
CA ASN A 223 5.13 18.06 -24.64
C ASN A 223 4.16 16.97 -25.13
N SER A 224 3.19 17.37 -25.95
CA SER A 224 2.13 16.45 -26.39
C SER A 224 2.65 15.27 -27.22
N SER A 225 3.72 15.45 -28.00
CA SER A 225 4.25 14.36 -28.83
C SER A 225 4.92 13.31 -27.96
N GLU A 226 5.77 13.74 -27.04
CA GLU A 226 6.45 12.85 -26.09
C GLU A 226 5.46 12.08 -25.21
N ARG A 227 4.41 12.76 -24.70
CA ARG A 227 3.39 12.09 -23.90
C ARG A 227 2.57 11.05 -24.67
N ILE A 228 2.39 11.25 -25.99
CA ILE A 228 1.68 10.27 -26.84
C ILE A 228 2.57 9.07 -27.17
N THR A 229 3.86 9.30 -27.42
CA THR A 229 4.84 8.24 -27.70
C THR A 229 5.13 7.42 -26.44
N GLY A 230 5.34 8.09 -25.30
CA GLY A 230 5.67 7.43 -24.03
C GLY A 230 6.83 6.44 -24.18
N LEU A 231 6.65 5.24 -23.63
CA LEU A 231 7.60 4.12 -23.71
C LEU A 231 7.30 3.13 -24.86
N SER A 232 6.35 3.39 -25.76
CA SER A 232 5.93 2.41 -26.79
C SER A 232 7.04 2.02 -27.77
N ASP A 233 8.03 2.89 -28.03
CA ASP A 233 9.18 2.60 -28.89
C ASP A 233 10.36 1.93 -28.14
N THR A 234 10.16 1.60 -26.86
CA THR A 234 11.19 1.04 -25.97
C THR A 234 11.03 -0.47 -25.84
N GLU A 235 12.11 -1.24 -25.99
CA GLU A 235 12.08 -2.70 -25.85
C GLU A 235 12.15 -3.15 -24.37
N SER A 236 12.88 -2.39 -23.54
CA SER A 236 13.02 -2.63 -22.10
C SER A 236 13.47 -1.35 -21.38
N LEU A 237 13.20 -1.30 -20.07
CA LEU A 237 13.57 -0.19 -19.19
C LEU A 237 14.52 -0.72 -18.11
N ALA A 238 15.62 -0.03 -17.80
CA ALA A 238 16.50 -0.47 -16.71
C ALA A 238 15.79 -0.37 -15.36
N VAL A 239 16.24 -1.16 -14.37
CA VAL A 239 15.56 -1.28 -13.06
C VAL A 239 15.46 0.05 -12.30
N ASP A 240 16.40 0.95 -12.52
CA ASP A 240 16.52 2.27 -11.92
C ASP A 240 16.11 3.41 -12.87
N GLU A 241 15.41 3.09 -13.96
CA GLU A 241 14.91 4.04 -14.95
C GLU A 241 13.37 4.14 -14.94
N GLY A 242 12.88 5.28 -15.42
CA GLY A 242 11.47 5.58 -15.57
C GLY A 242 11.23 6.68 -16.61
N MET A 243 9.95 7.01 -16.81
CA MET A 243 9.54 8.17 -17.58
C MET A 243 8.58 9.02 -16.76
N LEU A 244 8.86 10.32 -16.67
CA LEU A 244 8.02 11.31 -15.99
C LEU A 244 7.27 12.13 -17.03
N PHE A 245 5.94 11.96 -17.06
CA PHE A 245 5.02 12.75 -17.85
C PHE A 245 4.65 14.01 -17.07
N VAL A 246 4.77 15.17 -17.70
CA VAL A 246 4.46 16.47 -17.09
C VAL A 246 3.29 17.09 -17.82
N PHE A 247 2.20 17.36 -17.09
CA PHE A 247 1.01 18.01 -17.62
C PHE A 247 0.98 19.50 -17.23
N PRO A 248 0.39 20.37 -18.07
CA PRO A 248 0.30 21.80 -17.78
C PRO A 248 -0.53 22.11 -16.53
N GLU A 249 -1.61 21.36 -16.33
CA GLU A 249 -2.57 21.51 -15.24
C GLU A 249 -2.81 20.14 -14.59
N ILE A 250 -3.30 20.15 -13.35
CA ILE A 250 -3.81 18.93 -12.71
C ILE A 250 -5.10 18.51 -13.40
N GLY A 251 -5.28 17.21 -13.62
CA GLY A 251 -6.55 16.68 -14.10
C GLY A 251 -6.58 15.16 -14.20
N GLU A 252 -7.72 14.64 -14.65
CA GLU A 252 -7.90 13.24 -14.97
C GLU A 252 -7.15 12.89 -16.26
N HIS A 253 -6.26 11.91 -16.16
CA HIS A 253 -5.55 11.34 -17.29
C HIS A 253 -5.76 9.84 -17.33
N ALA A 254 -5.71 9.25 -18.51
CA ALA A 254 -5.85 7.82 -18.69
C ALA A 254 -4.73 7.32 -19.61
N PHE A 255 -3.93 6.40 -19.08
CA PHE A 255 -2.87 5.74 -19.81
C PHE A 255 -3.35 4.40 -20.36
N VAL A 256 -2.69 3.94 -21.42
CA VAL A 256 -2.94 2.65 -22.08
C VAL A 256 -1.61 1.98 -22.37
N MET A 257 -1.57 0.65 -22.31
CA MET A 257 -0.36 -0.13 -22.59
C MET A 257 -0.24 -0.47 -24.09
N ARG A 258 -0.49 0.52 -24.97
CA ARG A 258 -0.49 0.32 -26.42
C ARG A 258 0.92 -0.01 -26.92
N GLU A 259 1.03 -1.13 -27.63
CA GLU A 259 2.28 -1.60 -28.25
C GLU A 259 3.43 -1.77 -27.24
N MET A 260 3.12 -1.93 -25.95
CA MET A 260 4.13 -2.11 -24.91
C MET A 260 4.68 -3.53 -24.91
N SER A 261 6.00 -3.65 -24.75
CA SER A 261 6.72 -4.94 -24.71
C SER A 261 7.01 -5.44 -23.29
N PHE A 262 6.77 -4.60 -22.28
CA PHE A 262 7.03 -4.91 -20.88
C PHE A 262 6.00 -4.24 -19.98
N PRO A 263 5.74 -4.79 -18.78
CA PRO A 263 4.73 -4.27 -17.88
C PRO A 263 5.26 -3.08 -17.06
N LEU A 264 4.35 -2.19 -16.64
CA LEU A 264 4.68 -0.96 -15.92
C LEU A 264 3.89 -0.81 -14.62
N ASP A 265 4.48 -0.13 -13.64
CA ASP A 265 3.69 0.59 -12.63
C ASP A 265 3.44 2.00 -13.16
N ILE A 266 2.19 2.44 -13.12
CA ILE A 266 1.76 3.79 -13.55
C ILE A 266 1.35 4.57 -12.30
N VAL A 267 2.18 5.52 -11.89
CA VAL A 267 2.05 6.26 -10.64
C VAL A 267 1.58 7.68 -10.92
N TYR A 268 0.34 7.98 -10.56
CA TYR A 268 -0.26 9.30 -10.66
C TYR A 268 0.11 10.16 -9.46
N VAL A 269 0.44 11.44 -9.73
CA VAL A 269 1.00 12.34 -8.73
C VAL A 269 0.39 13.74 -8.85
N ALA A 270 -0.11 14.25 -7.73
CA ALA A 270 -0.63 15.61 -7.61
C ALA A 270 0.47 16.67 -7.73
N ALA A 271 0.06 17.93 -7.89
CA ALA A 271 0.99 19.05 -8.08
C ALA A 271 1.96 19.28 -6.90
N ASN A 272 1.58 18.84 -5.69
CA ASN A 272 2.40 18.92 -4.48
C ASN A 272 3.32 17.69 -4.28
N GLY A 273 3.34 16.76 -5.25
CA GLY A 273 4.13 15.53 -5.20
C GLY A 273 3.42 14.35 -4.52
N THR A 274 2.20 14.48 -4.01
CA THR A 274 1.46 13.36 -3.40
C THR A 274 1.07 12.32 -4.46
N VAL A 275 1.34 11.04 -4.21
CA VAL A 275 0.86 9.92 -5.01
C VAL A 275 -0.64 9.77 -4.81
N THR A 276 -1.40 9.93 -5.89
CA THR A 276 -2.87 9.90 -5.88
C THR A 276 -3.42 8.54 -6.28
N ARG A 277 -2.72 7.83 -7.18
CA ARG A 277 -3.13 6.50 -7.64
C ARG A 277 -1.93 5.74 -8.19
N ILE A 278 -1.95 4.42 -8.03
CA ILE A 278 -0.96 3.49 -8.60
C ILE A 278 -1.75 2.42 -9.34
N HIS A 279 -1.36 2.13 -10.58
CA HIS A 279 -1.84 0.98 -11.33
C HIS A 279 -0.68 0.03 -11.64
N HIS A 280 -0.93 -1.27 -11.53
CA HIS A 280 0.01 -2.32 -11.95
C HIS A 280 -0.40 -2.87 -13.32
N ALA A 281 0.12 -2.27 -14.38
CA ALA A 281 -0.31 -2.53 -15.75
C ALA A 281 0.48 -3.70 -16.37
N PRO A 282 -0.15 -4.88 -16.60
CA PRO A 282 0.48 -5.96 -17.35
C PRO A 282 0.63 -5.62 -18.84
N VAL A 283 1.43 -6.40 -19.55
CA VAL A 283 1.42 -6.39 -21.02
C VAL A 283 0.07 -6.94 -21.49
N PRO A 284 -0.71 -6.19 -22.29
CA PRO A 284 -2.02 -6.64 -22.73
C PRO A 284 -1.91 -7.85 -23.68
N GLU A 285 -2.71 -8.88 -23.45
CA GLU A 285 -2.88 -10.00 -24.37
C GLU A 285 -3.88 -9.61 -25.48
N GLY A 286 -3.43 -8.85 -26.49
CA GLY A 286 -4.26 -8.48 -27.64
C GLY A 286 -4.71 -7.01 -27.63
N GLU A 287 -6.02 -6.75 -27.59
CA GLU A 287 -6.56 -5.39 -27.79
C GLU A 287 -6.24 -4.44 -26.63
N TYR A 288 -5.99 -3.18 -26.97
CA TYR A 288 -5.53 -2.12 -26.07
C TYR A 288 -6.68 -1.37 -25.38
N GLU A 289 -7.71 -2.10 -24.96
CA GLU A 289 -8.95 -1.48 -24.45
C GLU A 289 -8.85 -1.05 -22.98
N ARG A 290 -8.00 -1.72 -22.18
CA ARG A 290 -7.86 -1.38 -20.76
C ARG A 290 -7.18 -0.02 -20.59
N ARG A 291 -7.90 0.88 -19.91
CA ARG A 291 -7.40 2.18 -19.48
C ARG A 291 -7.01 2.12 -18.01
N TYR A 292 -6.00 2.90 -17.65
CA TYR A 292 -5.53 3.05 -16.29
C TYR A 292 -5.73 4.53 -15.90
N PRO A 293 -6.93 4.94 -15.43
CA PRO A 293 -7.23 6.34 -15.17
C PRO A 293 -6.75 6.80 -13.79
N GLY A 294 -6.40 8.09 -13.67
CA GLY A 294 -6.14 8.73 -12.38
C GLY A 294 -5.97 10.24 -12.50
N GLU A 295 -6.16 10.93 -11.38
CA GLU A 295 -5.93 12.37 -11.27
C GLU A 295 -4.45 12.67 -10.98
N GLY A 296 -3.85 13.55 -11.75
CA GLY A 296 -2.48 13.99 -11.47
C GLY A 296 -2.08 15.21 -12.28
N LYS A 297 -1.01 15.87 -11.85
CA LYS A 297 -0.24 16.81 -12.69
C LYS A 297 0.96 16.11 -13.32
N TYR A 298 1.43 15.05 -12.67
CA TYR A 298 2.53 14.23 -13.14
C TYR A 298 2.11 12.78 -13.15
N VAL A 299 2.68 12.01 -14.07
CA VAL A 299 2.59 10.54 -14.08
C VAL A 299 3.99 9.99 -14.20
N LEU A 300 4.38 9.08 -13.31
CA LEU A 300 5.65 8.36 -13.35
C LEU A 300 5.37 6.93 -13.83
N GLU A 301 5.94 6.55 -14.96
CA GLU A 301 6.02 5.17 -15.43
C GLU A 301 7.36 4.56 -15.03
N VAL A 302 7.32 3.40 -14.38
CA VAL A 302 8.50 2.61 -13.99
C VAL A 302 8.24 1.14 -14.22
N ASN A 303 9.28 0.31 -14.19
CA ASN A 303 9.13 -1.14 -14.27
C ASN A 303 8.09 -1.66 -13.26
N ARG A 304 7.19 -2.54 -13.71
CA ARG A 304 6.16 -3.11 -12.83
C ARG A 304 6.77 -3.82 -11.63
N GLY A 305 6.23 -3.53 -10.45
CA GLY A 305 6.71 -4.04 -9.17
C GLY A 305 7.71 -3.12 -8.47
N TRP A 306 8.13 -2.01 -9.08
CA TRP A 306 8.98 -1.02 -8.43
C TRP A 306 8.32 -0.42 -7.19
N THR A 307 7.02 -0.10 -7.24
CA THR A 307 6.30 0.44 -6.07
C THR A 307 6.21 -0.61 -4.96
N ASN A 308 6.06 -1.88 -5.33
CA ASN A 308 6.14 -3.00 -4.39
C ASN A 308 7.52 -3.07 -3.74
N GLU A 309 8.59 -3.12 -4.54
CA GLU A 309 9.98 -3.24 -4.07
C GLU A 309 10.38 -2.12 -3.10
N THR A 310 9.96 -0.90 -3.40
CA THR A 310 10.26 0.31 -2.61
C THR A 310 9.27 0.54 -1.47
N GLY A 311 8.08 -0.08 -1.50
CA GLY A 311 7.01 0.14 -0.54
C GLY A 311 6.17 1.39 -0.81
N VAL A 312 6.31 2.00 -1.99
CA VAL A 312 5.55 3.20 -2.38
C VAL A 312 4.07 2.89 -2.50
N SER A 313 3.25 3.73 -1.88
CA SER A 313 1.82 3.56 -1.72
C SER A 313 1.08 4.87 -1.99
N VAL A 314 -0.24 4.80 -2.23
CA VAL A 314 -1.07 6.02 -2.32
C VAL A 314 -0.97 6.82 -1.01
N GLY A 315 -0.82 8.15 -1.13
CA GLY A 315 -0.57 9.07 -0.02
C GLY A 315 0.90 9.45 0.18
N ASP A 316 1.85 8.59 -0.25
CA ASP A 316 3.29 8.88 -0.22
C ASP A 316 3.64 10.07 -1.12
N ARG A 317 4.90 10.53 -1.08
CA ARG A 317 5.35 11.69 -1.85
C ARG A 317 6.46 11.37 -2.81
N LEU A 318 6.40 11.96 -4.00
CA LEU A 318 7.51 12.01 -4.95
C LEU A 318 8.17 13.38 -4.89
N ARG A 319 9.47 13.39 -4.62
CA ARG A 319 10.35 14.53 -4.87
C ARG A 319 10.69 14.54 -6.36
N LEU A 320 10.10 15.49 -7.07
CA LEU A 320 10.20 15.63 -8.53
C LEU A 320 11.37 16.52 -8.95
N PRO A 321 11.93 16.33 -10.16
CA PRO A 321 12.90 17.25 -10.74
C PRO A 321 12.24 18.61 -11.03
N ASN A 322 13.03 19.68 -11.11
CA ASN A 322 12.51 21.02 -11.41
C ASN A 322 12.20 21.17 -12.91
N VAL A 323 11.00 20.73 -13.31
CA VAL A 323 10.55 20.68 -14.71
C VAL A 323 9.12 21.24 -14.85
N THR A 324 8.81 21.79 -16.02
CA THR A 324 7.49 22.35 -16.35
C THR A 324 7.05 21.88 -17.73
N ALA A 325 5.75 21.64 -17.93
CA ALA A 325 5.22 21.24 -19.23
C ALA A 325 5.58 22.27 -20.32
N ALA A 326 6.05 21.77 -21.47
CA ALA A 326 6.16 22.57 -22.67
C ALA A 326 4.78 22.74 -23.32
N SER A 327 4.57 23.91 -23.95
CA SER A 327 3.32 24.25 -24.66
C SER A 327 3.14 23.43 -25.93
#